data_AF-U2EBV9-F1
#
_entry.id   AF-U2EBV9-F1
#
_cell.length_a   1.000
_cell.length_b   1.000
_cell.length_c   1.000
_cell.angle_alpha   90.00
_cell.angle_beta   90.00
_cell.angle_gamma   90.00
#
_symmetry.space_group_name_H-M   'P 1'
#
loop_
_entity.id
_entity.type
_entity.pdbx_description
1 polymer ?
#
loop_
_entity_poly.entity_id
_entity_poly.type
_entity_poly.pdbx_seq_one_letter_code
_entity_poly.pdbx_strand_id
1 'polypeptide(L)'
;MEKINNFNVAFMHYALDKSENNKSFKVVEKQLTAEKLDKVFDKVDAEIIFYGHDHKPIYISGKKHYINVGSSGCTKYNFTHCSIVEFNNVDFNYQLIKIEYDKDTVIRELIDRNVPDKEFISKVFYGLKK
;
A
#
# COMPACT_ATOMS: atom_id res chain seq x y z
N MET A 1 -12.33 2.19 -11.91
CA MET A 1 -11.41 1.42 -12.77
C MET A 1 -11.05 2.34 -13.91
N GLU A 2 -9.78 2.37 -14.27
CA GLU A 2 -9.27 3.21 -15.35
C GLU A 2 -8.64 2.34 -16.42
N LYS A 3 -8.73 2.79 -17.67
CA LYS A 3 -8.08 2.13 -18.78
C LYS A 3 -6.77 2.85 -19.09
N ILE A 4 -5.65 2.15 -18.94
CA ILE A 4 -4.31 2.66 -19.26
C ILE A 4 -3.73 1.78 -20.36
N ASN A 5 -3.59 2.32 -21.57
CA ASN A 5 -3.33 1.56 -22.79
C ASN A 5 -4.34 0.39 -22.94
N ASN A 6 -3.84 -0.85 -22.91
CA ASN A 6 -4.63 -2.07 -23.03
C ASN A 6 -4.99 -2.71 -21.68
N PHE A 7 -4.61 -2.07 -20.57
CA PHE A 7 -4.82 -2.61 -19.23
C PHE A 7 -6.00 -1.95 -18.52
N ASN A 8 -6.85 -2.78 -17.90
CA ASN A 8 -7.80 -2.33 -16.89
C ASN A 8 -7.12 -2.26 -15.53
N VAL A 9 -7.03 -1.05 -14.97
CA VAL A 9 -6.32 -0.76 -13.73
C VAL A 9 -7.29 -0.31 -12.64
N ALA A 10 -7.11 -0.82 -11.44
CA ALA A 10 -7.86 -0.39 -10.27
C ALA A 10 -6.94 0.23 -9.22
N PHE A 11 -7.36 1.36 -8.67
CA PHE A 11 -6.74 2.00 -7.51
C PHE A 11 -7.73 1.96 -6.35
N MET A 12 -7.32 1.41 -5.22
CA MET A 12 -8.17 1.30 -4.03
C MET A 12 -7.33 1.21 -2.76
N HIS A 13 -7.95 1.43 -1.59
CA HIS A 13 -7.24 1.21 -0.33
C HIS A 13 -7.02 -0.29 -0.04
N TYR A 14 -8.10 -1.07 -0.06
CA TYR A 14 -8.09 -2.53 0.07
C TYR A 14 -9.43 -3.12 -0.41
N ALA A 15 -9.50 -4.46 -0.55
CA ALA A 15 -10.74 -5.15 -0.92
C ALA A 15 -11.80 -5.02 0.19
N LEU A 16 -13.02 -4.67 -0.19
CA LEU A 16 -14.17 -4.63 0.73
C LEU A 16 -14.80 -6.01 0.88
N ASP A 17 -15.26 -6.32 2.09
CA ASP A 17 -16.21 -7.39 2.31
C ASP A 17 -17.61 -6.90 1.90
N LYS A 18 -18.23 -7.62 0.97
CA LYS A 18 -19.58 -7.32 0.47
C LYS A 18 -20.64 -8.28 1.04
N SER A 19 -20.24 -9.20 1.93
CA SER A 19 -21.15 -10.17 2.57
C SER A 19 -21.90 -9.60 3.76
N GLU A 20 -21.45 -8.47 4.30
CA GLU A 20 -22.09 -7.77 5.41
C GLU A 20 -22.75 -6.47 4.93
N ASN A 21 -23.82 -6.02 5.62
CA ASN A 21 -24.38 -4.68 5.46
C ASN A 21 -23.39 -3.56 5.87
N ASN A 22 -22.20 -3.95 6.33
CA ASN A 22 -21.14 -3.07 6.76
C ASN A 22 -20.02 -3.09 5.72
N LYS A 23 -19.57 -1.91 5.28
CA LYS A 23 -18.49 -1.75 4.29
C LYS A 23 -17.11 -1.97 4.93
N SER A 24 -16.92 -3.12 5.57
CA SER A 24 -15.64 -3.49 6.20
C SER A 24 -14.62 -3.92 5.14
N PHE A 25 -13.33 -3.83 5.47
CA PHE A 25 -12.28 -4.40 4.63
C PHE A 25 -12.16 -5.91 4.89
N LYS A 26 -11.87 -6.68 3.84
CA LYS A 26 -11.49 -8.10 3.98
C LYS A 26 -10.29 -8.22 4.93
N VAL A 27 -10.16 -9.37 5.59
CA VAL A 27 -9.05 -9.62 6.52
C VAL A 27 -7.70 -9.58 5.79
N VAL A 28 -6.71 -8.92 6.40
CA VAL A 28 -5.34 -8.88 5.89
C VAL A 28 -4.65 -10.22 6.12
N GLU A 29 -4.21 -10.83 5.03
CA GLU A 29 -3.45 -12.08 5.05
C GLU A 29 -2.05 -11.88 5.64
N LYS A 30 -1.71 -12.66 6.69
CA LYS A 30 -0.39 -12.58 7.34
C LYS A 30 0.77 -12.98 6.42
N GLN A 31 0.50 -13.88 5.48
CA GLN A 31 1.44 -14.32 4.45
C GLN A 31 0.74 -14.14 3.11
N LEU A 32 1.22 -13.17 2.33
CA LEU A 32 0.67 -12.86 1.02
C LEU A 32 1.23 -13.86 0.00
N THR A 33 0.31 -14.55 -0.68
CA THR A 33 0.61 -15.39 -1.85
C THR A 33 -0.29 -14.96 -3.00
N ALA A 34 0.10 -15.27 -4.23
CA ALA A 34 -0.72 -15.01 -5.42
C ALA A 34 -2.14 -15.56 -5.26
N GLU A 35 -2.28 -16.83 -4.85
CA GLU A 35 -3.58 -17.48 -4.68
C GLU A 35 -4.48 -16.79 -3.65
N LYS A 36 -3.90 -16.27 -2.57
CA LYS A 36 -4.65 -15.54 -1.55
C LYS A 36 -5.09 -14.19 -2.07
N LEU A 37 -4.22 -13.47 -2.76
CA LEU A 37 -4.57 -12.19 -3.39
C LEU A 37 -5.63 -12.36 -4.48
N ASP A 38 -5.58 -13.46 -5.24
CA ASP A 38 -6.62 -13.83 -6.20
C ASP A 38 -8.00 -14.00 -5.54
N LYS A 39 -8.05 -14.54 -4.31
CA LYS A 39 -9.30 -14.65 -3.53
C LYS A 39 -9.72 -13.33 -2.90
N VAL A 40 -8.78 -12.53 -2.41
CA VAL A 40 -9.06 -11.22 -1.80
C VAL A 40 -9.63 -10.26 -2.84
N PHE A 41 -9.10 -10.27 -4.07
CA PHE A 41 -9.49 -9.35 -5.14
C PHE A 41 -10.29 -10.01 -6.26
N ASP A 42 -10.92 -11.16 -5.98
CA ASP A 42 -11.73 -11.94 -6.90
C ASP A 42 -12.80 -11.11 -7.63
N LYS A 43 -13.48 -10.22 -6.89
CA LYS A 43 -14.57 -9.37 -7.37
C LYS A 43 -14.14 -8.04 -7.99
N VAL A 44 -12.84 -7.78 -8.13
CA VAL A 44 -12.32 -6.55 -8.74
C VAL A 44 -12.04 -6.80 -10.22
N ASP A 45 -12.80 -6.19 -11.12
CA ASP A 45 -12.64 -6.40 -12.56
C ASP A 45 -11.48 -5.57 -13.15
N ALA A 46 -10.24 -5.97 -12.83
CA ALA A 46 -9.02 -5.32 -13.30
C ALA A 46 -7.89 -6.34 -13.46
N GLU A 47 -6.95 -6.04 -14.35
CA GLU A 47 -5.73 -6.81 -14.60
C GLU A 47 -4.62 -6.39 -13.64
N ILE A 48 -4.58 -5.10 -13.27
CA ILE A 48 -3.62 -4.54 -12.31
C ILE A 48 -4.38 -3.83 -11.19
N ILE A 49 -4.02 -4.14 -9.96
CA ILE A 49 -4.65 -3.59 -8.76
C ILE A 49 -3.58 -2.95 -7.90
N PHE A 50 -3.64 -1.63 -7.80
CA PHE A 50 -2.90 -0.85 -6.82
C PHE A 50 -3.69 -0.77 -5.52
N TYR A 51 -3.06 -1.17 -4.42
CA TYR A 51 -3.66 -1.19 -3.10
C TYR A 51 -2.68 -0.74 -2.01
N GLY A 52 -3.17 -0.63 -0.78
CA GLY A 52 -2.38 -0.23 0.39
C GLY A 52 -2.77 -1.04 1.63
N HIS A 53 -3.10 -0.32 2.71
CA HIS A 53 -3.66 -0.81 3.97
C HIS A 53 -2.67 -1.39 4.99
N ASP A 54 -1.81 -2.33 4.64
CA ASP A 54 -0.85 -2.93 5.61
C ASP A 54 0.52 -2.22 5.66
N HIS A 55 0.69 -1.17 4.85
CA HIS A 55 1.85 -0.30 4.74
C HIS A 55 3.14 -0.99 4.25
N LYS A 56 3.06 -2.19 3.66
CA LYS A 56 4.22 -2.93 3.17
C LYS A 56 4.26 -2.94 1.64
N PRO A 57 5.19 -2.21 1.00
CA PRO A 57 5.25 -2.21 -0.45
C PRO A 57 5.62 -3.61 -0.95
N ILE A 58 4.83 -4.14 -1.89
CA ILE A 58 5.06 -5.45 -2.48
C ILE A 58 4.41 -5.54 -3.86
N TYR A 59 5.07 -6.23 -4.78
CA TYR A 59 4.49 -6.63 -6.06
C TYR A 59 4.39 -8.15 -6.12
N ILE A 60 3.18 -8.67 -6.38
CA ILE A 60 2.92 -10.10 -6.59
C ILE A 60 2.13 -10.26 -7.88
N SER A 61 2.59 -11.17 -8.73
CA SER A 61 1.86 -11.61 -9.93
C SER A 61 1.09 -12.91 -9.63
N GLY A 62 -0.21 -12.88 -9.86
CA GLY A 62 -1.12 -14.05 -9.79
C GLY A 62 -2.00 -14.12 -11.03
N LYS A 63 -3.31 -14.32 -10.87
CA LYS A 63 -4.28 -14.12 -11.97
C LYS A 63 -4.35 -12.66 -12.42
N LYS A 64 -3.93 -11.75 -11.54
CA LYS A 64 -3.83 -10.30 -11.74
C LYS A 64 -2.49 -9.85 -11.17
N HIS A 65 -2.12 -8.61 -11.45
CA HIS A 65 -0.97 -7.95 -10.85
C HIS A 65 -1.40 -7.18 -9.62
N TYR A 66 -0.82 -7.50 -8.47
CA TYR A 66 -1.13 -6.88 -7.18
C TYR A 66 0.03 -6.03 -6.73
N ILE A 67 -0.18 -4.71 -6.66
CA ILE A 67 0.85 -3.74 -6.30
C ILE A 67 0.40 -3.03 -5.03
N ASN A 68 0.96 -3.44 -3.90
CA ASN A 68 0.85 -2.67 -2.67
C ASN A 68 1.86 -1.53 -2.75
N VAL A 69 1.39 -0.28 -2.72
CA VAL A 69 2.28 0.89 -2.79
C VAL A 69 2.95 1.19 -1.44
N GLY A 70 2.54 0.50 -0.37
CA GLY A 70 3.04 0.69 0.99
C GLY A 70 2.49 1.97 1.62
N SER A 71 3.25 2.55 2.55
CA SER A 71 2.94 3.86 3.13
C SER A 71 4.06 4.85 2.84
N SER A 72 3.68 6.03 2.32
CA SER A 72 4.63 7.11 2.11
C SER A 72 5.11 7.73 3.43
N GLY A 73 4.27 7.76 4.46
CA GLY A 73 4.52 8.50 5.72
C GLY A 73 4.57 7.65 6.99
N CYS A 74 4.20 6.37 6.96
CA CYS A 74 4.24 5.47 8.12
C CYS A 74 5.29 4.38 7.90
N THR A 75 6.55 4.72 8.17
CA THR A 75 7.70 3.82 7.99
C THR A 75 8.67 3.97 9.15
N LYS A 76 9.24 2.83 9.59
CA LYS A 76 10.22 2.79 10.67
C LYS A 76 11.62 3.22 10.21
N TYR A 77 11.83 3.35 8.91
CA TYR A 77 13.10 3.68 8.28
C TYR A 77 13.20 5.16 7.92
N ASN A 78 14.43 5.65 7.68
CA ASN A 78 14.70 7.00 7.16
C ASN A 78 14.53 7.08 5.63
N PHE A 79 13.65 6.24 5.10
CA PHE A 79 13.28 6.24 3.70
C PHE A 79 11.86 5.72 3.54
N THR A 80 11.26 6.14 2.45
CA THR A 80 9.96 5.70 1.97
C THR A 80 10.09 5.11 0.57
N HIS A 81 8.98 4.67 -0.01
CA HIS A 81 8.97 4.12 -1.36
C HIS A 81 7.96 4.83 -2.26
N CYS A 82 8.26 4.83 -3.55
CA CYS A 82 7.35 5.21 -4.62
C CYS A 82 7.29 4.08 -5.64
N SER A 83 6.09 3.60 -5.95
CA SER A 83 5.86 2.66 -7.04
C SER A 83 5.68 3.43 -8.34
N ILE A 84 6.54 3.18 -9.31
CA ILE A 84 6.40 3.69 -10.68
C ILE A 84 6.02 2.53 -11.58
N VAL A 85 4.98 2.73 -12.39
CA VAL A 85 4.58 1.78 -13.43
C VAL A 85 4.56 2.48 -14.77
N GLU A 86 5.35 1.96 -15.69
CA GLU A 86 5.43 2.42 -17.06
C GLU A 86 4.64 1.46 -17.93
N PHE A 87 3.63 1.97 -18.62
CA PHE A 87 2.76 1.17 -19.46
C PHE A 87 3.14 1.28 -20.93
N ASN A 88 3.20 0.13 -21.60
CA ASN A 88 3.39 0.01 -23.04
C ASN A 88 2.12 -0.59 -23.65
N ASN A 89 2.07 -0.79 -24.97
CA ASN A 89 0.89 -1.39 -25.62
C ASN A 89 0.74 -2.89 -25.35
N VAL A 90 1.79 -3.56 -24.89
CA VAL A 90 1.86 -5.04 -24.77
C VAL A 90 2.12 -5.49 -23.33
N ASP A 91 2.84 -4.68 -22.55
CA ASP A 91 3.30 -5.01 -21.21
C ASP A 91 3.39 -3.74 -20.34
N PHE A 92 3.79 -3.90 -19.09
CA PHE A 92 4.16 -2.82 -18.20
C PHE A 92 5.45 -3.16 -17.43
N ASN A 93 6.21 -2.13 -17.08
CA ASN A 93 7.37 -2.26 -16.20
C ASN A 93 7.03 -1.69 -14.82
N TYR A 94 7.41 -2.40 -13.75
CA TYR A 94 7.22 -1.97 -12.38
C TYR A 94 8.57 -1.68 -11.73
N GLN A 95 8.69 -0.51 -11.11
CA GLN A 95 9.84 -0.11 -10.32
C GLN A 95 9.41 0.39 -8.94
N LEU A 96 10.10 -0.08 -7.90
CA LEU A 96 9.98 0.47 -6.55
C LEU A 96 11.19 1.35 -6.25
N ILE A 97 10.97 2.66 -6.18
CA ILE A 97 12.01 3.64 -5.89
C ILE A 97 12.07 3.89 -4.39
N LYS A 98 13.25 3.73 -3.79
CA LYS A 98 13.54 4.16 -2.42
C LYS A 98 13.83 5.66 -2.42
N ILE A 99 13.15 6.41 -1.54
CA ILE A 99 13.33 7.86 -1.37
C ILE A 99 13.69 8.14 0.09
N GLU A 100 14.87 8.72 0.33
CA GLU A 100 15.32 9.05 1.69
C GLU A 100 14.66 10.34 2.21
N TYR A 101 14.40 10.40 3.51
CA TYR A 101 13.84 11.59 4.16
C TYR A 101 14.31 11.68 5.62
N ASP A 102 14.28 12.90 6.15
CA ASP A 102 14.60 13.16 7.56
C ASP A 102 13.42 12.79 8.45
N LYS A 103 13.44 11.55 8.95
CA LYS A 103 12.45 11.03 9.91
C LYS A 103 12.52 11.75 11.26
N ASP A 104 13.69 12.20 11.68
CA ASP A 104 13.87 12.82 12.99
C ASP A 104 13.20 14.20 13.02
N THR A 105 13.23 14.94 11.91
CA THR A 105 12.43 16.16 11.75
C THR A 105 10.93 15.86 11.86
N VAL A 106 10.42 14.79 11.25
CA VAL A 106 9.00 14.42 11.39
C VAL A 106 8.64 14.14 12.85
N ILE A 107 9.46 13.36 13.56
CA ILE A 107 9.21 13.03 14.98
C ILE A 107 9.27 14.29 15.84
N ARG A 108 10.25 15.17 15.62
CA ARG A 108 10.37 16.45 16.33
C ARG A 108 9.13 17.32 16.12
N GLU A 109 8.66 17.46 14.88
CA GLU A 109 7.47 18.24 14.56
C GLU A 109 6.19 17.66 15.18
N LEU A 110 6.05 16.34 15.27
CA LEU A 110 4.93 15.71 16.00
C LEU A 110 4.94 16.12 17.49
N ILE A 111 6.13 16.19 18.09
CA ILE A 111 6.31 16.54 19.50
C ILE A 111 6.06 18.02 19.74
N ASP A 112 6.70 18.88 18.95
CA ASP A 112 6.68 20.34 19.08
C ASP A 112 5.27 20.89 18.83
N ARG A 113 4.52 20.31 17.89
CA ARG A 113 3.12 20.69 17.60
C ARG A 113 2.12 20.08 18.58
N ASN A 114 2.59 19.31 19.56
CA ASN A 114 1.76 18.61 20.54
C ASN A 114 0.62 17.80 19.89
N VAL A 115 0.95 17.03 18.84
CA VAL A 115 -0.03 16.19 18.13
C VAL A 115 -0.65 15.18 19.12
N PRO A 116 -1.99 14.97 19.09
CA PRO A 116 -2.62 13.95 19.91
C PRO A 116 -1.96 12.58 19.73
N ASP A 117 -1.71 11.87 20.83
CA ASP A 117 -1.07 10.55 20.83
C ASP A 117 0.31 10.48 20.15
N LYS A 118 1.06 11.60 20.11
CA LYS A 118 2.41 11.69 19.52
C LYS A 118 3.35 10.57 19.95
N GLU A 119 3.32 10.13 21.21
CA GLU A 119 4.17 9.05 21.70
C GLU A 119 3.78 7.70 21.07
N PHE A 120 2.48 7.44 20.95
CA PHE A 120 1.95 6.22 20.32
C PHE A 120 2.24 6.21 18.81
N ILE A 121 1.96 7.31 18.12
CA ILE A 121 2.23 7.51 16.69
C ILE A 121 3.73 7.31 16.41
N SER A 122 4.60 7.98 17.18
CA SER A 122 6.07 7.86 17.06
C SER A 122 6.56 6.42 17.24
N LYS A 123 5.98 5.68 18.19
CA LYS A 123 6.33 4.29 18.44
C LYS A 123 5.84 3.36 17.33
N VAL A 124 4.56 3.44 16.95
CA VAL A 124 3.92 2.49 16.04
C VAL A 124 4.38 2.69 14.60
N PHE A 125 4.38 3.93 14.12
CA PHE A 125 4.67 4.23 12.72
C PHE A 125 6.14 4.54 12.45
N TYR A 126 6.85 5.18 13.40
CA TYR A 126 8.23 5.62 13.19
C TYR A 126 9.28 4.81 13.95
N GLY A 127 8.84 3.85 14.78
CA GLY A 127 9.71 2.90 15.48
C GLY A 127 10.51 3.51 16.63
N LEU A 128 10.10 4.66 17.16
CA LEU A 128 10.75 5.29 18.31
C LEU A 128 10.68 4.33 19.51
N LYS A 129 11.85 3.92 20.00
CA LYS A 129 11.97 3.13 21.23
C LYS A 129 12.12 4.08 22.41
N LYS A 130 11.51 3.72 23.55
CA LYS A 130 11.74 4.39 24.83
C LYS A 130 13.17 4.13 25.30
#